data_AF-A0A7S7U138-F1
#
_entry.id   AF-A0A7S7U138-F1
#
_cell.length_a   1.000
_cell.length_b   1.000
_cell.length_c   1.000
_cell.angle_alpha   90.00
_cell.angle_beta   90.00
_cell.angle_gamma   90.00
#
_symmetry.space_group_name_H-M   'P 1'
#
loop_
_entity.id
_entity.type
_entity.pdbx_description
1 polymer ?
#
loop_
_entity_poly.entity_id
_entity_poly.type
_entity_poly.pdbx_seq_one_letter_code
_entity_poly.pdbx_strand_id
1 'polypeptide(L)'
;MTDLQNPDLVTWLSQQPHGLRTYRTLQEKLETLSRHQPEQRAMCRLLSGLVGNYIEAFDEEPLPVAVADRAYGRLLDLVASLDLKGDSDRRLADVNRIASCDLLN
;
A
#
# COMPACT_ATOMS: atom_id res chain seq x y z
N MET A 1 9.11 -2.32 -19.91
CA MET A 1 8.23 -1.83 -18.82
C MET A 1 8.34 -2.87 -17.74
N THR A 2 9.15 -2.60 -16.72
CA THR A 2 9.56 -3.59 -15.71
C THR A 2 8.36 -4.06 -14.92
N ASP A 3 8.21 -5.38 -14.74
CA ASP A 3 7.29 -5.97 -13.76
C ASP A 3 7.54 -5.30 -12.41
N LEU A 4 6.57 -4.54 -11.91
CA LEU A 4 6.67 -3.92 -10.60
C LEU A 4 6.57 -5.06 -9.57
N GLN A 5 7.69 -5.51 -9.02
CA GLN A 5 7.70 -6.57 -8.00
C GLN A 5 7.56 -5.95 -6.60
N ASN A 6 7.16 -6.73 -5.60
CA ASN A 6 7.09 -6.23 -4.21
C ASN A 6 8.40 -5.56 -3.75
N PRO A 7 9.59 -6.13 -4.00
CA PRO A 7 10.85 -5.47 -3.63
C PRO A 7 11.04 -4.09 -4.27
N ASP A 8 10.53 -3.89 -5.49
CA ASP A 8 10.59 -2.59 -6.16
C ASP A 8 9.64 -1.58 -5.51
N LEU A 9 8.47 -2.05 -5.05
CA LEU A 9 7.49 -1.23 -4.35
C LEU A 9 8.00 -0.80 -2.98
N VAL A 10 8.61 -1.71 -2.21
CA VAL A 10 9.24 -1.43 -0.91
C VAL A 10 10.42 -0.46 -1.09
N THR A 11 11.28 -0.73 -2.06
CA THR A 11 12.44 0.12 -2.36
C THR A 11 11.99 1.53 -2.71
N TRP A 12 11.02 1.66 -3.62
CA TRP A 12 10.46 2.96 -3.97
C TRP A 12 9.84 3.62 -2.75
N LEU A 13 8.97 2.91 -2.01
CA LEU A 13 8.23 3.45 -0.89
C LEU A 13 9.18 4.03 0.13
N SER A 14 10.22 3.29 0.56
CA SER A 14 11.21 3.67 1.58
C SER A 14 11.96 4.99 1.32
N GLN A 15 11.95 5.48 0.09
CA GLN A 15 12.63 6.72 -0.33
C GLN A 15 11.67 7.91 -0.40
N GLN A 16 10.38 7.70 -0.16
CA GLN A 16 9.36 8.74 -0.31
C GLN A 16 9.15 9.55 0.97
N PRO A 17 8.78 10.84 0.86
CA PRO A 17 8.31 11.61 2.00
C PRO A 17 6.99 11.06 2.54
N HIS A 18 6.67 11.29 3.81
CA HIS A 18 5.49 10.71 4.47
C HIS A 18 4.17 11.47 4.21
N GLY A 19 4.13 12.34 3.20
CA GLY A 19 2.96 13.17 2.89
C GLY A 19 1.93 12.48 1.99
N LEU A 20 0.71 13.02 1.91
CA LEU A 20 -0.42 12.47 1.13
C LEU A 20 -0.12 12.24 -0.35
N ARG A 21 0.81 13.00 -0.94
CA ARG A 21 1.23 12.80 -2.34
C ARG A 21 1.82 11.40 -2.55
N THR A 22 2.57 10.86 -1.59
CA THR A 22 3.14 9.52 -1.66
C THR A 22 2.07 8.46 -1.75
N TYR A 23 1.03 8.58 -0.93
CA TYR A 23 -0.12 7.69 -0.90
C TYR A 23 -0.90 7.71 -2.23
N ARG A 24 -1.12 8.91 -2.81
CA ARG A 24 -1.76 9.05 -4.13
C ARG A 24 -0.94 8.39 -5.24
N THR A 25 0.38 8.63 -5.28
CA THR A 25 1.28 7.98 -6.24
C THR A 25 1.34 6.46 -6.05
N LEU A 26 1.20 5.97 -4.81
CA LEU A 26 1.09 4.54 -4.56
C LEU A 26 -0.19 3.96 -5.17
N GLN A 27 -1.35 4.63 -5.04
CA GLN A 27 -2.59 4.16 -5.68
C GLN A 27 -2.45 4.05 -7.20
N GLU A 28 -1.81 5.02 -7.86
CA GLU A 28 -1.54 4.97 -9.31
C GLU A 28 -0.66 3.77 -9.70
N LYS A 29 0.37 3.48 -8.90
CA LYS A 29 1.24 2.30 -9.10
C LYS A 29 0.48 1.00 -8.91
N LEU A 30 -0.37 0.90 -7.89
CA LEU A 30 -1.20 -0.28 -7.62
C LEU A 30 -2.25 -0.48 -8.71
N GLU A 31 -2.84 0.59 -9.23
CA GLU A 31 -3.77 0.51 -10.35
C GLU A 31 -3.06 -0.04 -11.59
N THR A 32 -1.87 0.47 -11.90
CA THR A 32 -1.04 -0.01 -13.01
C THR A 32 -0.71 -1.48 -12.84
N LEU A 33 -0.27 -1.89 -11.65
CA LEU A 33 0.03 -3.29 -11.33
C LEU A 33 -1.20 -4.19 -11.51
N SER A 34 -2.36 -3.76 -11.02
CA SER A 34 -3.62 -4.51 -11.10
C SER A 34 -4.13 -4.76 -12.54
N ARG A 35 -3.74 -3.88 -13.47
CA ARG A 35 -4.05 -3.99 -14.91
C ARG A 35 -3.11 -4.99 -15.60
N HIS A 36 -1.83 -5.01 -15.22
CA HIS A 36 -0.82 -5.86 -15.83
C HIS A 36 -0.71 -7.27 -15.23
N GLN A 37 -1.09 -7.46 -13.96
CA GLN A 37 -0.98 -8.73 -13.23
C GLN A 37 -2.33 -9.10 -12.58
N PRO A 38 -3.26 -9.73 -13.34
CA PRO A 38 -4.62 -10.05 -12.87
C PRO A 38 -4.67 -10.86 -11.57
N GLU A 39 -3.70 -11.74 -11.36
CA GLU A 39 -3.54 -12.58 -10.18
C GLU A 39 -3.26 -11.79 -8.89
N GLN A 40 -2.79 -10.54 -9.01
CA GLN A 40 -2.55 -9.64 -7.88
C GLN A 40 -3.64 -8.57 -7.72
N ARG A 41 -4.66 -8.57 -8.57
CA ARG A 41 -5.68 -7.51 -8.62
C ARG A 41 -6.42 -7.33 -7.30
N ALA A 42 -6.74 -8.42 -6.60
CA ALA A 42 -7.43 -8.36 -5.31
C ALA A 42 -6.58 -7.63 -4.26
N MET A 43 -5.31 -8.01 -4.12
CA MET A 43 -4.38 -7.37 -3.20
C MET A 43 -4.17 -5.89 -3.56
N CYS A 44 -3.97 -5.57 -4.84
CA CYS A 44 -3.80 -4.20 -5.30
C CYS A 44 -5.01 -3.32 -4.95
N ARG A 45 -6.23 -3.85 -5.12
CA ARG A 45 -7.46 -3.11 -4.78
C ARG A 45 -7.62 -2.92 -3.27
N LEU A 46 -7.33 -3.93 -2.48
CA LEU A 46 -7.41 -3.82 -1.02
C LEU A 46 -6.39 -2.81 -0.49
N LEU A 47 -5.15 -2.86 -0.97
CA LEU A 47 -4.11 -1.92 -0.56
C LEU A 47 -4.43 -0.49 -1.04
N SER A 48 -4.96 -0.34 -2.26
CA SER A 48 -5.42 0.96 -2.77
C SER A 48 -6.57 1.53 -1.93
N GLY A 49 -7.50 0.68 -1.48
CA GLY A 49 -8.58 1.07 -0.56
C GLY A 49 -8.08 1.48 0.81
N LEU A 50 -7.16 0.70 1.41
CA LEU A 50 -6.52 1.04 2.70
C LEU A 50 -5.88 2.43 2.66
N VAL A 51 -5.11 2.68 1.60
CA VAL A 51 -4.44 3.97 1.38
C VAL A 51 -5.44 5.08 1.04
N GLY A 52 -6.50 4.77 0.30
CA GLY A 52 -7.58 5.70 -0.03
C GLY A 52 -8.27 6.24 1.21
N ASN A 53 -8.65 5.37 2.14
CA ASN A 53 -9.27 5.77 3.41
C ASN A 53 -8.38 6.73 4.20
N TYR A 54 -7.07 6.50 4.20
CA TYR A 54 -6.12 7.41 4.85
C TYR A 54 -6.02 8.77 4.14
N ILE A 55 -6.02 8.79 2.80
CA ILE A 55 -6.04 10.04 2.03
C ILE A 55 -7.31 10.82 2.32
N GLU A 56 -8.48 10.16 2.28
CA GLU A 56 -9.79 10.78 2.52
C GLU A 56 -9.90 11.38 3.92
N ALA A 57 -9.36 10.71 4.94
CA ALA A 57 -9.40 11.19 6.32
C ALA A 57 -8.58 12.48 6.56
N PHE A 58 -7.63 12.78 5.68
CA PHE A 58 -6.77 13.97 5.77
C PHE A 58 -6.88 14.85 4.52
N ASP A 59 -7.87 14.62 3.66
CA ASP A 59 -8.15 15.54 2.56
C ASP A 59 -8.76 16.80 3.15
N GLU A 60 -8.19 17.96 2.84
CA GLU A 60 -8.57 19.27 3.39
C GLU A 60 -8.32 19.48 4.90
N GLU A 61 -7.95 18.44 5.66
CA GLU A 61 -7.58 18.52 7.08
C GLU A 61 -6.03 18.60 7.26
N PRO A 62 -5.53 19.28 8.30
CA PRO A 62 -4.10 19.31 8.58
C PRO A 62 -3.62 17.92 9.04
N LEU A 63 -2.73 17.30 8.27
CA LEU A 63 -2.09 16.04 8.64
C LEU A 63 -1.01 16.27 9.72
N PRO A 64 -1.18 15.78 10.96
CA PRO A 64 -0.15 15.91 11.98
C PRO A 64 1.06 15.04 11.67
N VAL A 65 2.28 15.58 11.83
CA VAL A 65 3.53 14.86 11.50
C VAL A 65 3.63 13.51 12.22
N ALA A 66 3.26 13.45 13.50
CA ALA A 66 3.30 12.19 14.26
C ALA A 66 2.33 11.12 13.72
N VAL A 67 1.20 11.54 13.13
CA VAL A 67 0.27 10.62 12.47
C VAL A 67 0.85 10.18 11.14
N ALA A 68 1.41 11.12 10.36
CA ALA A 68 2.07 10.83 9.09
C ALA A 68 3.19 9.78 9.22
N ASP A 69 4.09 9.97 10.19
CA ASP A 69 5.22 9.06 10.45
C ASP A 69 4.73 7.67 10.86
N ARG A 70 3.72 7.61 11.74
CA ARG A 70 3.15 6.35 12.22
C ARG A 70 2.44 5.59 11.10
N ALA A 71 1.60 6.26 10.33
CA ALA A 71 0.86 5.66 9.21
C ALA A 71 1.83 5.16 8.14
N TYR A 72 2.86 5.95 7.85
CA TYR A 72 3.86 5.59 6.85
C TYR A 72 4.70 4.38 7.30
N GLY A 73 5.11 4.32 8.57
CA GLY A 73 5.78 3.15 9.13
C GLY A 73 4.93 1.88 9.03
N ARG A 74 3.64 1.95 9.43
CA ARG A 74 2.69 0.84 9.27
C ARG A 74 2.57 0.38 7.82
N LEU A 75 2.45 1.32 6.89
CA LEU A 75 2.34 1.01 5.47
C LEU A 75 3.60 0.32 4.94
N LEU A 76 4.78 0.82 5.32
CA LEU A 76 6.06 0.24 4.90
C LEU A 76 6.22 -1.19 5.42
N ASP A 77 5.93 -1.42 6.70
CA ASP A 77 5.98 -2.75 7.32
C ASP A 77 4.96 -3.71 6.68
N LEU A 78 3.74 -3.22 6.42
CA LEU A 78 2.71 -4.01 5.74
C LEU A 78 3.21 -4.47 4.37
N VAL A 79 3.64 -3.53 3.51
CA VAL A 79 4.07 -3.82 2.14
C VAL A 79 5.30 -4.75 2.13
N ALA A 80 6.27 -4.51 3.02
CA ALA A 80 7.44 -5.37 3.17
C ALA A 80 7.10 -6.80 3.61
N SER A 81 5.98 -7.01 4.30
CA SER A 81 5.54 -8.33 4.74
C SER A 81 4.82 -9.16 3.67
N LEU A 82 4.36 -8.53 2.58
CA LEU A 82 3.58 -9.22 1.55
C LEU A 82 4.47 -10.11 0.68
N ASP A 83 3.93 -11.23 0.20
CA ASP A 83 4.55 -12.05 -0.82
C ASP A 83 3.64 -12.18 -2.04
N LEU A 84 3.86 -11.30 -3.02
CA LEU A 84 3.07 -11.26 -4.26
C LEU A 84 3.27 -12.50 -5.15
N LYS A 85 4.27 -13.34 -4.87
CA LYS A 85 4.56 -14.59 -5.60
C LYS A 85 4.29 -15.83 -4.77
N GLY A 86 3.82 -15.67 -3.53
CA GLY A 86 3.46 -16.78 -2.64
C GLY A 86 2.39 -17.68 -3.25
N ASP A 87 2.27 -18.88 -2.69
CA ASP A 87 1.19 -19.81 -3.02
C ASP A 87 -0.19 -19.28 -2.62
N SER A 88 -1.24 -20.06 -2.90
CA SER A 88 -2.62 -19.67 -2.61
C SER A 88 -2.88 -19.38 -1.13
N ASP A 89 -2.30 -20.16 -0.23
CA ASP A 89 -2.46 -19.97 1.22
C ASP A 89 -1.76 -18.69 1.66
N ARG A 90 -0.56 -18.42 1.14
CA ARG A 90 0.17 -17.19 1.43
C ARG A 90 -0.56 -15.96 0.90
N ARG A 91 -1.09 -16.02 -0.33
CA ARG A 91 -1.87 -14.91 -0.90
C ARG A 91 -3.13 -14.62 -0.09
N LEU A 92 -3.83 -15.65 0.37
CA LEU A 92 -5.00 -15.48 1.24
C LEU A 92 -4.62 -14.84 2.58
N ALA A 93 -3.51 -15.28 3.19
CA ALA A 93 -3.00 -14.68 4.42
C ALA A 93 -2.63 -13.20 4.24
N ASP A 94 -2.00 -12.85 3.12
CA ASP A 94 -1.63 -11.46 2.81
C ASP A 94 -2.85 -10.58 2.51
N VAL A 95 -3.86 -11.11 1.80
CA VAL A 95 -5.17 -10.46 1.62
C VAL A 95 -5.82 -10.15 2.98
N ASN A 96 -5.87 -11.13 3.89
CA ASN A 96 -6.44 -10.94 5.22
C ASN A 96 -5.65 -9.91 6.04
N ARG A 97 -4.31 -9.91 5.92
CA ARG A 97 -3.46 -8.93 6.61
C ARG A 97 -3.78 -7.50 6.14
N ILE A 98 -3.87 -7.27 4.82
CA ILE A 98 -4.26 -5.95 4.28
C ILE A 98 -5.66 -5.56 4.76
N ALA A 99 -6.63 -6.48 4.70
CA ALA A 99 -8.01 -6.21 5.09
C ALA A 99 -8.17 -5.89 6.59
N SER A 100 -7.29 -6.41 7.44
CA SER A 100 -7.26 -6.11 8.88
C SER A 100 -6.46 -4.86 9.25
N CYS A 101 -5.71 -4.29 8.31
CA CYS A 101 -4.85 -3.15 8.57
C CYS A 101 -5.67 -1.86 8.58
N ASP A 102 -5.24 -0.94 9.44
CA ASP A 102 -5.73 0.42 9.49
C ASP A 102 -4.54 1.36 9.69
N LEU A 103 -4.48 2.42 8.89
CA LEU A 103 -3.41 3.42 8.95
C LEU A 103 -3.73 4.55 9.94
N LEU A 104 -4.99 4.70 10.34
CA LEU A 104 -5.46 5.75 11.25
C LEU A 104 -5.30 5.38 12.73
N ASN A 105 -5.26 4.08 13.03
CA ASN A 105 -5.16 3.53 14.38
C ASN A 105 -3.77 2.96 14.62
#